data_AF-A0A6P4B5D9-F1
#
_entry.id   AF-A0A6P4B5D9-F1
#
_cell.length_a   1.000
_cell.length_b   1.000
_cell.length_c   1.000
_cell.angle_alpha   90.00
_cell.angle_beta   90.00
_cell.angle_gamma   90.00
#
_symmetry.space_group_name_H-M   'P 1'
#
loop_
_entity.id
_entity.type
_entity.pdbx_description
1 polymer ?
#
loop_
_entity_poly.entity_id
_entity_poly.type
_entity_poly.pdbx_seq_one_letter_code
_entity_poly.pdbx_strand_id
1 'polypeptide(L)'
;MLPLFDPNDSEAGMKLLEDLTSNAYQIQQQVLQQILATNAGTEYLMGFLSGQSDKQLFKKKVPVVSYEDVKPYIERIANGEPSEIISAQKITELLTSSGTSGGQPKMMPSTAEDLDRKTFFYNLLVPVLNKYVEDLDKGKGMYLFFIKPEITTPSGLMARPVLTSYYKSKNFTNRPFNRFNIYTSPDDTILCSDSKQSMYCQLLCGLVQRDEVLRVGAVFASAFLRAIKFLEDYWNELCSNIRSGHVSDWITD
;
A
#
# COMPACT_ATOMS: atom_id res chain seq x y z
N MET A 1 -9.40 9.33 -14.10
CA MET A 1 -9.27 10.34 -13.02
C MET A 1 -10.00 9.78 -11.81
N LEU A 2 -9.34 9.75 -10.64
CA LEU A 2 -9.97 9.30 -9.41
C LEU A 2 -10.97 10.36 -8.91
N PRO A 3 -12.15 9.97 -8.40
CA PRO A 3 -13.03 10.89 -7.71
C PRO A 3 -12.31 11.51 -6.50
N LEU A 4 -12.48 12.82 -6.30
CA LEU A 4 -12.01 13.49 -5.09
C LEU A 4 -13.10 13.39 -4.03
N PHE A 5 -12.71 13.05 -2.79
CA PHE A 5 -13.59 13.14 -1.63
C PHE A 5 -12.77 13.40 -0.36
N ASP A 6 -13.38 14.04 0.63
CA ASP A 6 -12.78 14.21 1.95
C ASP A 6 -13.00 12.94 2.78
N PRO A 7 -11.94 12.23 3.21
CA PRO A 7 -12.09 11.04 4.04
C PRO A 7 -12.69 11.32 5.43
N ASN A 8 -12.77 12.58 5.86
CA ASN A 8 -13.44 12.96 7.10
C ASN A 8 -14.97 13.09 6.93
N ASP A 9 -15.47 13.14 5.69
CA ASP A 9 -16.90 13.19 5.37
C ASP A 9 -17.41 11.77 5.07
N SER A 10 -18.00 11.15 6.10
CA SER A 10 -18.48 9.76 5.99
C SER A 10 -19.70 9.63 5.07
N GLU A 11 -20.55 10.66 4.98
CA GLU A 11 -21.74 10.64 4.12
C GLU A 11 -21.34 10.73 2.65
N ALA A 12 -20.45 11.68 2.31
CA ALA A 12 -19.90 11.79 0.96
C ALA A 12 -19.14 10.52 0.56
N GLY A 13 -18.36 9.94 1.47
CA GLY A 13 -17.66 8.67 1.24
C GLY A 13 -18.62 7.49 0.97
N MET A 14 -19.70 7.37 1.74
CA MET A 14 -20.72 6.34 1.51
C MET A 14 -21.48 6.55 0.20
N LYS A 15 -21.85 7.79 -0.13
CA LYS A 15 -22.50 8.10 -1.41
C LYS A 15 -21.60 7.76 -2.60
N LEU A 16 -20.31 8.10 -2.50
CA LEU A 16 -19.33 7.74 -3.51
C LEU A 16 -19.22 6.22 -3.69
N LEU A 17 -19.23 5.44 -2.60
CA LEU A 17 -19.25 3.98 -2.68
C LEU A 17 -20.47 3.46 -3.43
N GLU A 18 -21.67 3.96 -3.11
CA GLU A 18 -22.91 3.58 -3.80
C GLU A 18 -22.88 3.96 -5.28
N ASP A 19 -22.35 5.14 -5.62
CA ASP A 19 -22.20 5.58 -7.01
C ASP A 19 -21.23 4.65 -7.79
N LEU A 20 -20.10 4.29 -7.18
CA LEU A 20 -19.10 3.41 -7.78
C LEU A 20 -19.65 2.00 -8.02
N THR A 21 -20.43 1.45 -7.08
CA THR A 21 -20.98 0.09 -7.19
C THR A 21 -22.20 0.04 -8.11
N SER A 22 -23.07 1.06 -8.08
CA SER A 22 -24.26 1.15 -8.94
C SER A 22 -23.90 1.37 -10.41
N ASN A 23 -22.79 2.05 -10.70
CA ASN A 23 -22.33 2.35 -12.06
C ASN A 23 -21.13 1.48 -12.49
N ALA A 24 -20.92 0.33 -11.84
CA ALA A 24 -19.76 -0.51 -12.04
C ALA A 24 -19.53 -0.88 -13.51
N TYR A 25 -20.60 -1.17 -14.27
CA TYR A 25 -20.50 -1.49 -15.69
C TYR A 25 -19.92 -0.31 -16.49
N GLN A 26 -20.51 0.89 -16.36
CA GLN A 26 -20.04 2.07 -17.09
C GLN A 26 -18.60 2.43 -16.69
N ILE A 27 -18.29 2.39 -15.40
CA ILE A 27 -16.95 2.68 -14.89
C ILE A 27 -15.92 1.69 -15.46
N GLN A 28 -16.23 0.39 -15.49
CA GLN A 28 -15.34 -0.60 -16.11
C GLN A 28 -15.12 -0.35 -17.61
N GLN A 29 -16.14 0.10 -18.35
CA GLN A 29 -15.97 0.51 -19.76
C GLN A 29 -14.98 1.67 -19.89
N GLN A 30 -15.16 2.71 -19.07
CA GLN A 30 -14.32 3.90 -19.09
C GLN A 30 -12.87 3.59 -18.68
N VAL A 31 -12.68 2.77 -17.64
CA VAL A 31 -11.35 2.36 -17.17
C VAL A 31 -10.61 1.60 -18.26
N LEU A 32 -11.24 0.61 -18.90
CA LEU A 32 -10.59 -0.13 -19.99
C LEU A 32 -10.29 0.78 -21.18
N GLN A 33 -11.24 1.62 -21.60
CA GLN A 33 -11.05 2.57 -22.70
C GLN A 33 -9.86 3.49 -22.42
N GLN A 34 -9.74 4.02 -21.20
CA GLN A 34 -8.63 4.88 -20.80
C GLN A 34 -7.29 4.11 -20.83
N ILE A 35 -7.24 2.91 -20.27
CA ILE A 35 -6.02 2.08 -20.26
C ILE A 35 -5.56 1.81 -21.70
N LEU A 36 -6.48 1.41 -22.58
CA LEU A 36 -6.16 1.10 -23.98
C LEU A 36 -5.77 2.36 -24.75
N ALA A 37 -6.49 3.47 -24.59
CA ALA A 37 -6.16 4.73 -25.26
C ALA A 37 -4.79 5.27 -24.83
N THR A 38 -4.49 5.25 -23.53
CA THR A 38 -3.20 5.71 -23.00
C THR A 38 -2.05 4.82 -23.44
N ASN A 39 -2.24 3.49 -23.45
CA ASN A 39 -1.15 2.55 -23.72
C ASN A 39 -1.15 1.99 -25.14
N ALA A 40 -2.00 2.51 -26.05
CA ALA A 40 -2.14 2.01 -27.42
C ALA A 40 -0.80 1.95 -28.17
N GLY A 41 0.12 2.89 -27.86
CA GLY A 41 1.45 2.99 -28.45
C GLY A 41 2.54 2.13 -27.81
N THR A 42 2.26 1.44 -26.71
CA THR A 42 3.26 0.62 -25.99
C THR A 42 3.63 -0.63 -26.77
N GLU A 43 4.86 -1.11 -26.65
CA GLU A 43 5.35 -2.29 -27.39
C GLU A 43 4.41 -3.49 -27.21
N TYR A 44 4.01 -3.76 -25.96
CA TYR A 44 3.13 -4.88 -25.63
C TYR A 44 1.78 -4.79 -26.34
N LEU A 45 1.06 -3.67 -26.22
CA LEU A 45 -0.24 -3.53 -26.87
C LEU A 45 -0.13 -3.35 -28.38
N MET A 46 0.95 -2.76 -28.89
CA MET A 46 1.19 -2.64 -30.33
C MET A 46 1.25 -4.01 -30.99
N GLY A 47 1.88 -4.99 -30.34
CA GLY A 47 2.00 -6.36 -30.84
C GLY A 47 0.67 -7.08 -31.05
N PHE A 48 -0.39 -6.69 -30.33
CA PHE A 48 -1.71 -7.31 -30.43
C PHE A 48 -2.76 -6.42 -31.11
N LEU A 49 -2.72 -5.11 -30.85
CA LEU A 49 -3.77 -4.17 -31.25
C LEU A 49 -3.36 -3.22 -32.37
N SER A 50 -2.07 -3.15 -32.71
CA SER A 50 -1.56 -2.28 -33.78
C SER A 50 -2.03 -0.82 -33.62
N GLY A 51 -1.98 -0.30 -32.39
CA GLY A 51 -2.37 1.08 -32.06
C GLY A 51 -3.87 1.31 -31.87
N GLN A 52 -4.71 0.28 -32.02
CA GLN A 52 -6.15 0.39 -31.77
C GLN A 52 -6.47 0.28 -30.27
N SER A 53 -7.53 0.96 -29.83
CA SER A 53 -7.99 0.95 -28.43
C SER A 53 -9.41 0.39 -28.26
N ASP A 54 -9.90 -0.37 -29.25
CA ASP A 54 -11.23 -0.97 -29.23
C ASP A 54 -11.33 -2.14 -28.24
N LYS A 55 -12.43 -2.17 -27.47
CA LYS A 55 -12.69 -3.18 -26.45
C LYS A 55 -12.92 -4.58 -27.04
N GLN A 56 -13.63 -4.69 -28.17
CA GLN A 56 -13.90 -6.01 -28.75
C GLN A 56 -12.63 -6.60 -29.33
N LEU A 57 -11.80 -5.76 -29.95
CA LEU A 57 -10.49 -6.14 -30.42
C LEU A 57 -9.57 -6.56 -29.27
N PHE A 58 -9.55 -5.80 -28.17
CA PHE A 58 -8.84 -6.18 -26.94
C PHE A 58 -9.21 -7.60 -26.50
N LYS A 59 -10.51 -7.89 -26.33
CA LYS A 59 -10.99 -9.22 -25.94
C LYS A 59 -10.61 -10.33 -26.92
N LYS A 60 -10.52 -10.03 -28.21
CA LYS A 60 -10.22 -11.01 -29.26
C LYS A 60 -8.73 -11.27 -29.45
N LYS A 61 -7.89 -10.26 -29.23
CA LYS A 61 -6.47 -10.29 -29.64
C LYS A 61 -5.47 -10.28 -28.49
N VAL A 62 -5.80 -9.68 -27.34
CA VAL A 62 -4.89 -9.65 -26.19
C VAL A 62 -5.06 -10.92 -25.37
N PRO A 63 -4.02 -11.75 -25.19
CA PRO A 63 -4.13 -13.02 -24.49
C PRO A 63 -4.32 -12.82 -22.99
N VAL A 64 -4.95 -13.80 -22.34
CA VAL A 64 -4.86 -13.96 -20.89
C VAL A 64 -3.49 -14.54 -20.58
N VAL A 65 -2.74 -13.85 -19.71
CA VAL A 65 -1.33 -14.15 -19.43
C VAL A 65 -1.08 -14.48 -17.95
N SER A 66 -0.03 -15.26 -17.71
CA SER A 66 0.61 -15.45 -16.41
C SER A 66 1.77 -14.47 -16.23
N TYR A 67 2.43 -14.51 -15.07
CA TYR A 67 3.60 -13.65 -14.83
C TYR A 67 4.77 -14.03 -15.74
N GLU A 68 4.91 -15.31 -16.03
CA GLU A 68 5.99 -15.91 -16.79
C GLU A 68 5.96 -15.44 -18.25
N ASP A 69 4.77 -15.21 -18.79
CA ASP A 69 4.57 -14.67 -20.15
C ASP A 69 4.99 -13.20 -20.26
N VAL A 70 4.87 -12.42 -19.18
CA VAL A 70 5.18 -10.98 -19.17
C VAL A 70 6.53 -10.64 -18.52
N LYS A 71 7.13 -11.61 -17.81
CA LYS A 71 8.42 -11.48 -17.14
C LYS A 71 9.53 -10.91 -18.04
N PRO A 72 9.68 -11.30 -19.33
CA PRO A 72 10.71 -10.73 -20.19
C PRO A 72 10.61 -9.21 -20.35
N TYR A 73 9.39 -8.65 -20.42
CA TYR A 73 9.19 -7.20 -20.51
C TYR A 73 9.58 -6.48 -19.21
N ILE A 74 9.27 -7.10 -18.06
CA ILE A 74 9.59 -6.57 -16.74
C ILE A 74 11.11 -6.57 -16.51
N GLU A 75 11.80 -7.63 -16.92
CA GLU A 75 13.26 -7.72 -16.82
C GLU A 75 13.96 -6.68 -17.70
N ARG A 76 13.44 -6.40 -18.89
CA ARG A 76 13.96 -5.32 -19.75
C ARG A 76 13.87 -3.95 -19.06
N ILE A 77 12.74 -3.63 -18.43
CA ILE A 77 12.56 -2.39 -17.64
C ILE A 77 13.50 -2.36 -16.43
N ALA A 78 13.64 -3.48 -15.72
CA ALA A 78 14.57 -3.60 -14.60
C ALA A 78 16.03 -3.40 -15.01
N ASN A 79 16.36 -3.69 -16.29
CA ASN A 79 17.69 -3.53 -16.89
C ASN A 79 17.89 -2.20 -17.63
N GLY A 80 16.89 -1.32 -17.66
CA GLY A 80 17.05 0.07 -18.10
C GLY A 80 16.36 0.42 -19.41
N GLU A 81 15.60 -0.50 -19.99
CA GLU A 81 14.74 -0.17 -21.10
C GLU A 81 13.54 0.71 -20.67
N PRO A 82 12.99 1.52 -21.58
CA PRO A 82 11.95 2.48 -21.27
C PRO A 82 10.64 1.81 -20.81
N SER A 83 9.80 2.58 -20.09
CA SER A 83 8.52 2.07 -19.55
C SER A 83 7.52 1.73 -20.65
N GLU A 84 7.65 2.38 -21.79
CA GLU A 84 6.86 2.29 -23.01
C GLU A 84 6.80 0.88 -23.59
N ILE A 85 7.62 -0.05 -23.09
CA ILE A 85 7.44 -1.48 -23.33
C ILE A 85 6.03 -1.93 -22.91
N ILE A 86 5.55 -1.52 -21.73
CA ILE A 86 4.26 -1.96 -21.17
C ILE A 86 3.33 -0.80 -20.76
N SER A 87 3.87 0.39 -20.56
CA SER A 87 3.14 1.54 -20.02
C SER A 87 3.65 2.84 -20.63
N ALA A 88 2.73 3.67 -21.13
CA ALA A 88 3.04 5.03 -21.56
C ALA A 88 3.36 5.95 -20.36
N GLN A 89 2.99 5.55 -19.15
CA GLN A 89 3.41 6.22 -17.92
C GLN A 89 4.73 5.62 -17.43
N LYS A 90 5.60 6.48 -16.90
CA LYS A 90 6.87 6.07 -16.29
C LYS A 90 6.63 5.09 -15.14
N ILE A 91 7.27 3.92 -15.21
CA ILE A 91 7.40 3.00 -14.09
C ILE A 91 8.37 3.62 -13.08
N THR A 92 7.90 3.80 -11.85
CA THR A 92 8.66 4.45 -10.78
C THR A 92 9.31 3.46 -9.84
N GLU A 93 8.76 2.25 -9.73
CA GLU A 93 9.28 1.17 -8.89
C GLU A 93 8.70 -0.20 -9.32
N LEU A 94 9.26 -1.27 -8.75
CA LEU A 94 8.79 -2.64 -8.92
C LEU A 94 8.27 -3.19 -7.58
N LEU A 95 6.97 -3.42 -7.48
CA LEU A 95 6.37 -3.96 -6.26
C LEU A 95 6.60 -5.46 -6.18
N THR A 96 7.27 -5.94 -5.13
CA THR A 96 7.52 -7.37 -4.95
C THR A 96 6.32 -8.07 -4.32
N SER A 97 5.84 -9.12 -5.00
CA SER A 97 4.79 -10.01 -4.51
C SER A 97 5.34 -11.05 -3.55
N SER A 98 4.53 -11.50 -2.59
CA SER A 98 4.85 -12.68 -1.78
C SER A 98 4.77 -13.99 -2.58
N GLY A 99 4.06 -13.99 -3.71
CA GLY A 99 4.07 -15.09 -4.66
C GLY A 99 5.37 -15.09 -5.46
N THR A 100 5.99 -16.27 -5.63
CA THR A 100 7.29 -16.42 -6.27
C THR A 100 7.19 -17.05 -7.67
N SER A 101 8.22 -16.83 -8.48
CA SER A 101 8.47 -17.48 -9.76
C SER A 101 9.94 -17.92 -9.79
N GLY A 102 10.20 -19.22 -9.92
CA GLY A 102 11.58 -19.75 -9.86
C GLY A 102 12.30 -19.44 -8.54
N GLY A 103 11.57 -19.36 -7.42
CA GLY A 103 12.12 -19.05 -6.10
C GLY A 103 12.35 -17.55 -5.82
N GLN A 104 12.13 -16.67 -6.80
CA GLN A 104 12.26 -15.22 -6.63
C GLN A 104 10.88 -14.53 -6.53
N PRO A 105 10.74 -13.48 -5.72
CA PRO A 105 9.51 -12.67 -5.69
C PRO A 105 9.15 -12.13 -7.08
N LYS A 106 7.88 -12.20 -7.45
CA LYS A 106 7.40 -11.56 -8.69
C LYS A 106 7.49 -10.04 -8.57
N MET A 107 8.06 -9.37 -9.56
CA MET A 107 8.22 -7.92 -9.61
C MET A 107 7.08 -7.32 -10.44
N MET A 108 6.24 -6.49 -9.83
CA MET A 108 5.09 -5.86 -10.49
C MET A 108 5.39 -4.39 -10.77
N PRO A 109 5.53 -3.96 -12.03
CA PRO A 109 5.73 -2.56 -12.37
C PRO A 109 4.62 -1.67 -11.81
N SER A 110 4.96 -0.53 -11.23
CA SER A 110 3.98 0.42 -10.71
C SER A 110 4.33 1.85 -11.08
N THR A 111 3.30 2.66 -11.30
CA THR A 111 3.41 4.09 -11.60
C THR A 111 3.06 4.93 -10.37
N ALA A 112 3.34 6.24 -10.43
CA ALA A 112 2.89 7.17 -9.40
C ALA A 112 1.35 7.21 -9.27
N GLU A 113 0.62 7.11 -10.40
CA GLU A 113 -0.85 7.10 -10.38
C GLU A 113 -1.39 5.88 -9.63
N ASP A 114 -0.73 4.72 -9.73
CA ASP A 114 -1.14 3.52 -8.98
C ASP A 114 -1.04 3.71 -7.46
N LEU A 115 -0.10 4.54 -6.98
CA LEU A 115 0.02 4.85 -5.56
C LEU A 115 -1.15 5.72 -5.09
N ASP A 116 -1.56 6.69 -5.91
CA ASP A 116 -2.73 7.53 -5.64
C ASP A 116 -4.02 6.72 -5.63
N ARG A 117 -4.16 5.76 -6.56
CA ARG A 117 -5.30 4.81 -6.60
C ARG A 117 -5.38 3.96 -5.33
N LYS A 118 -4.24 3.47 -4.81
CA LYS A 118 -4.19 2.73 -3.53
C LYS A 118 -4.61 3.62 -2.36
N THR A 119 -4.11 4.86 -2.32
CA THR A 119 -4.43 5.84 -1.27
C THR A 119 -5.92 6.17 -1.26
N PHE A 120 -6.50 6.41 -2.44
CA PHE A 120 -7.94 6.60 -2.61
C PHE A 120 -8.74 5.43 -2.03
N PHE A 121 -8.35 4.19 -2.34
CA PHE A 121 -9.02 3.01 -1.80
C PHE A 121 -8.90 2.90 -0.28
N TYR A 122 -7.74 3.18 0.32
CA TYR A 122 -7.60 3.17 1.78
C TYR A 122 -8.50 4.19 2.47
N ASN A 123 -8.66 5.36 1.88
CA ASN A 123 -9.56 6.39 2.40
C ASN A 123 -11.03 5.94 2.41
N LEU A 124 -11.44 5.06 1.49
CA LEU A 124 -12.81 4.52 1.44
C LEU A 124 -13.11 3.53 2.57
N LEU A 125 -12.11 3.01 3.28
CA LEU A 125 -12.33 2.14 4.44
C LEU A 125 -12.98 2.89 5.61
N VAL A 126 -12.64 4.17 5.77
CA VAL A 126 -13.11 5.04 6.86
C VAL A 126 -14.64 5.18 6.89
N PRO A 127 -15.32 5.67 5.83
CA PRO A 127 -16.78 5.81 5.83
C PRO A 127 -17.50 4.48 6.10
N VAL A 128 -16.95 3.36 5.60
CA VAL A 128 -17.52 2.03 5.84
C VAL A 128 -17.43 1.65 7.31
N LEU A 129 -16.27 1.82 7.95
CA LEU A 129 -16.09 1.47 9.36
C LEU A 129 -16.99 2.33 10.26
N ASN A 130 -17.06 3.64 9.98
CA ASN A 130 -17.85 4.58 10.78
C ASN A 130 -19.35 4.32 10.72
N LYS A 131 -19.84 3.65 9.66
CA LYS A 131 -21.24 3.21 9.57
C LYS A 131 -21.59 2.14 10.61
N TYR A 132 -20.62 1.35 11.06
CA TYR A 132 -20.86 0.19 11.92
C TYR A 132 -20.24 0.31 13.31
N VAL A 133 -19.24 1.16 13.49
CA VAL A 133 -18.57 1.38 14.76
C VAL A 133 -18.52 2.89 15.01
N GLU A 134 -19.31 3.33 15.98
CA GLU A 134 -19.40 4.73 16.37
C GLU A 134 -18.11 5.19 17.07
N ASP A 135 -17.90 6.50 17.11
CA ASP A 135 -16.90 7.17 17.94
C ASP A 135 -15.43 6.83 17.66
N LEU A 136 -15.10 6.21 16.52
CA LEU A 136 -13.72 5.93 16.13
C LEU A 136 -12.85 7.19 15.91
N ASP A 137 -13.46 8.37 15.76
CA ASP A 137 -12.76 9.66 15.72
C ASP A 137 -12.44 10.25 17.09
N LYS A 138 -12.92 9.65 18.19
CA LYS A 138 -12.67 10.12 19.56
C LYS A 138 -11.40 9.54 20.18
N GLY A 139 -10.59 8.80 19.40
CA GLY A 139 -9.38 8.16 19.89
C GLY A 139 -8.43 7.73 18.78
N LYS A 140 -7.60 6.73 19.08
CA LYS A 140 -6.48 6.30 18.25
C LYS A 140 -6.57 4.83 17.87
N GLY A 141 -5.94 4.49 16.75
CA GLY A 141 -5.67 3.11 16.37
C GLY A 141 -4.25 2.68 16.75
N MET A 142 -4.12 1.61 17.52
CA MET A 142 -2.84 0.94 17.74
C MET A 142 -2.61 -0.09 16.64
N TYR A 143 -2.05 0.36 15.52
CA TYR A 143 -1.67 -0.49 14.40
C TYR A 143 -0.16 -0.70 14.35
N LEU A 144 0.22 -1.95 14.14
CA LEU A 144 1.62 -2.35 14.02
C LEU A 144 1.97 -2.52 12.54
N PHE A 145 2.75 -1.57 12.05
CA PHE A 145 3.17 -1.49 10.65
C PHE A 145 4.67 -1.72 10.56
N PHE A 146 5.10 -2.51 9.56
CA PHE A 146 6.49 -2.88 9.40
C PHE A 146 6.91 -2.73 7.95
N ILE A 147 8.00 -2.01 7.72
CA ILE A 147 8.69 -2.09 6.45
C ILE A 147 9.45 -3.42 6.31
N LYS A 148 9.83 -3.72 5.08
CA LYS A 148 10.64 -4.87 4.69
C LYS A 148 11.81 -4.43 3.83
N PRO A 149 12.88 -5.24 3.73
CA PRO A 149 14.01 -4.93 2.88
C PRO A 149 13.60 -4.61 1.44
N GLU A 150 14.38 -3.74 0.82
CA GLU A 150 14.25 -3.31 -0.57
C GLU A 150 15.56 -3.58 -1.31
N ILE A 151 15.47 -3.73 -2.62
CA ILE A 151 16.63 -3.92 -3.49
C ILE A 151 16.58 -2.91 -4.64
N THR A 152 17.74 -2.64 -5.23
CA THR A 152 17.86 -1.77 -6.40
C THR A 152 18.08 -2.63 -7.64
N THR A 153 17.30 -2.40 -8.70
CA THR A 153 17.52 -3.05 -10.00
C THR A 153 18.75 -2.48 -10.70
N PRO A 154 19.28 -3.15 -11.74
CA PRO A 154 20.37 -2.61 -12.55
C PRO A 154 20.08 -1.22 -13.14
N SER A 155 18.81 -0.92 -13.44
CA SER A 155 18.36 0.41 -13.90
C SER A 155 18.24 1.47 -12.82
N GLY A 156 18.43 1.11 -11.54
CA GLY A 156 18.25 2.00 -10.40
C GLY A 156 16.81 2.08 -9.86
N LEU A 157 15.86 1.29 -10.39
CA LEU A 157 14.52 1.22 -9.83
C LEU A 157 14.54 0.51 -8.47
N MET A 158 13.73 1.00 -7.53
CA MET A 158 13.51 0.29 -6.26
C MET A 158 12.57 -0.90 -6.51
N ALA A 159 12.94 -2.06 -6.00
CA ALA A 159 12.08 -3.22 -5.91
C ALA A 159 11.82 -3.59 -4.44
N ARG A 160 10.55 -3.53 -4.02
CA ARG A 160 10.16 -3.66 -2.60
C ARG A 160 8.70 -4.05 -2.42
N PRO A 161 8.30 -4.61 -1.26
CA PRO A 161 6.91 -4.95 -1.03
C PRO A 161 6.00 -3.72 -1.08
N VAL A 162 4.77 -3.89 -1.55
CA VAL A 162 3.80 -2.79 -1.73
C VAL A 162 3.57 -1.98 -0.45
N LEU A 163 3.57 -2.62 0.72
CA LEU A 163 3.40 -1.93 1.99
C LEU A 163 4.62 -1.10 2.37
N THR A 164 5.84 -1.60 2.11
CA THR A 164 7.07 -0.80 2.27
C THR A 164 7.03 0.43 1.39
N SER A 165 6.64 0.27 0.11
CA SER A 165 6.45 1.39 -0.81
C SER A 165 5.46 2.42 -0.26
N TYR A 166 4.29 1.96 0.21
CA TYR A 166 3.27 2.82 0.75
C TYR A 166 3.73 3.57 2.00
N TYR A 167 4.29 2.88 3.01
CA TYR A 167 4.73 3.53 4.25
C TYR A 167 5.86 4.54 4.03
N LYS A 168 6.75 4.31 3.07
CA LYS A 168 7.81 5.26 2.70
C LYS A 168 7.33 6.38 1.77
N SER A 169 6.09 6.33 1.29
CA SER A 169 5.56 7.32 0.35
C SER A 169 5.10 8.59 1.06
N LYS A 170 5.05 9.71 0.33
CA LYS A 170 4.48 10.97 0.82
C LYS A 170 2.99 10.84 1.16
N ASN A 171 2.28 9.92 0.51
CA ASN A 171 0.87 9.64 0.78
C ASN A 171 0.67 9.08 2.20
N PHE A 172 1.71 8.46 2.77
CA PHE A 172 1.73 8.04 4.17
C PHE A 172 2.42 9.10 5.05
N THR A 173 3.69 9.44 4.79
CA THR A 173 4.49 10.30 5.69
C THR A 173 4.07 11.77 5.75
N ASN A 174 3.37 12.24 4.73
CA ASN A 174 2.79 13.59 4.67
C ASN A 174 1.27 13.50 4.44
N ARG A 175 0.63 12.48 5.02
CA ARG A 175 -0.81 12.29 4.94
C ARG A 175 -1.54 13.50 5.56
N PRO A 176 -2.62 13.99 4.92
CA PRO A 176 -3.43 15.03 5.52
C PRO A 176 -4.07 14.51 6.81
N PHE A 177 -4.42 15.45 7.69
CA PHE A 177 -5.14 15.10 8.91
C PHE A 177 -6.43 14.34 8.59
N ASN A 178 -6.60 13.21 9.26
CA ASN A 178 -7.80 12.38 9.17
C ASN A 178 -8.14 11.93 10.59
N ARG A 179 -9.27 12.42 11.12
CA ARG A 179 -9.69 12.15 12.51
C ARG A 179 -9.91 10.67 12.81
N PHE A 180 -10.19 9.85 11.79
CA PHE A 180 -10.40 8.42 11.94
C PHE A 180 -9.10 7.61 11.86
N ASN A 181 -8.00 8.20 11.37
CA ASN A 181 -6.72 7.53 11.15
C ASN A 181 -5.57 8.17 11.93
N ILE A 182 -5.83 8.49 13.21
CA ILE A 182 -4.79 8.86 14.16
C ILE A 182 -4.21 7.56 14.75
N TYR A 183 -2.91 7.34 14.55
CA TYR A 183 -2.22 6.14 15.02
C TYR A 183 -1.36 6.42 16.25
N THR A 184 -1.18 5.41 17.10
CA THR A 184 -0.26 5.51 18.25
C THR A 184 1.20 5.49 17.83
N SER A 185 1.53 4.78 16.75
CA SER A 185 2.88 4.57 16.24
C SER A 185 3.36 5.78 15.42
N PRO A 186 4.44 6.46 15.82
CA PRO A 186 5.09 7.48 14.99
C PRO A 186 5.66 6.88 13.70
N ASP A 187 5.72 7.67 12.63
CA ASP A 187 6.20 7.21 11.33
C ASP A 187 7.64 6.68 11.41
N ASP A 188 8.52 7.31 12.18
CA ASP A 188 9.91 6.85 12.36
C ASP A 188 9.99 5.44 12.96
N THR A 189 9.09 5.10 13.88
CA THR A 189 9.05 3.74 14.47
C THR A 189 8.57 2.68 13.46
N ILE A 190 7.74 3.07 12.49
CA ILE A 190 7.25 2.21 11.41
C ILE A 190 8.33 2.04 10.33
N LEU A 191 9.09 3.10 10.07
CA LEU A 191 10.16 3.17 9.07
C LEU A 191 11.51 2.66 9.57
N CYS A 192 11.62 2.33 10.86
CA CYS A 192 12.79 1.67 11.43
C CYS A 192 13.06 0.32 10.73
N SER A 193 14.31 0.16 10.27
CA SER A 193 14.75 -1.02 9.53
C SER A 193 14.99 -2.24 10.43
N ASP A 194 15.35 -2.00 11.70
CA ASP A 194 15.45 -3.05 12.71
C ASP A 194 14.04 -3.42 13.20
N SER A 195 13.58 -4.60 12.80
CA SER A 195 12.24 -5.07 13.15
C SER A 195 11.99 -5.24 14.65
N LYS A 196 13.04 -5.48 15.45
CA LYS A 196 12.93 -5.61 16.90
C LYS A 196 12.75 -4.23 17.53
N GLN A 197 13.55 -3.24 17.12
CA GLN A 197 13.40 -1.86 17.58
C GLN A 197 12.04 -1.29 17.14
N SER A 198 11.66 -1.49 15.87
CA SER A 198 10.36 -1.09 15.34
C SER A 198 9.19 -1.68 16.15
N MET A 199 9.22 -2.98 16.44
CA MET A 199 8.18 -3.63 17.26
C MET A 199 8.13 -3.06 18.68
N TYR A 200 9.29 -2.94 19.33
CA TYR A 200 9.40 -2.46 20.71
C TYR A 200 8.87 -1.03 20.85
N CYS A 201 9.33 -0.11 20.00
CA CYS A 201 8.92 1.29 20.07
C CYS A 201 7.44 1.48 19.72
N GLN A 202 6.89 0.76 18.73
CA GLN A 202 5.46 0.83 18.42
C GLN A 202 4.59 0.33 19.59
N LEU A 203 4.97 -0.78 20.24
CA LEU A 203 4.28 -1.28 21.43
C LEU A 203 4.40 -0.31 22.60
N LEU A 204 5.59 0.25 22.84
CA LEU A 204 5.80 1.25 23.89
C LEU A 204 4.89 2.47 23.69
N CYS A 205 4.85 3.04 22.47
CA CYS A 205 3.95 4.14 22.14
C CYS A 205 2.47 3.78 22.33
N GLY A 206 2.07 2.56 21.95
CA GLY A 206 0.71 2.06 22.17
C GLY A 206 0.35 1.94 23.66
N LEU A 207 1.24 1.40 24.49
CA LEU A 207 1.02 1.22 25.93
C LEU A 207 0.95 2.54 26.70
N VAL A 208 1.77 3.53 26.31
CA VAL A 208 1.75 4.88 26.89
C VAL A 208 0.42 5.57 26.58
N GLN A 209 -0.13 5.37 25.39
CA GLN A 209 -1.38 5.97 24.91
C GLN A 209 -2.60 5.06 25.09
N ARG A 210 -2.51 4.00 25.90
CA ARG A 210 -3.52 2.92 25.99
C ARG A 210 -4.94 3.40 26.26
N ASP A 211 -5.09 4.50 27.02
CA ASP A 211 -6.40 5.05 27.40
C ASP A 211 -7.08 5.79 26.24
N GLU A 212 -6.35 6.06 25.14
CA GLU A 212 -6.87 6.65 23.90
C GLU A 212 -7.14 5.59 22.81
N VAL A 213 -6.79 4.32 23.02
CA VAL A 213 -6.85 3.27 21.98
C VAL A 213 -8.27 2.71 21.84
N LEU A 214 -8.87 2.89 20.66
CA LEU A 214 -10.21 2.36 20.33
C LEU A 214 -10.16 1.12 19.44
N ARG A 215 -9.05 0.92 18.73
CA ARG A 215 -8.88 -0.21 17.81
C ARG A 215 -7.43 -0.64 17.77
N VAL A 216 -7.21 -1.95 17.62
CA VAL A 216 -5.89 -2.58 17.56
C VAL A 216 -5.78 -3.42 16.30
N GLY A 217 -4.59 -3.52 15.71
CA GLY A 217 -4.42 -4.40 14.56
C GLY A 217 -3.03 -4.42 13.96
N ALA A 218 -2.91 -5.24 12.92
CA ALA A 218 -1.82 -5.27 11.97
C ALA A 218 -2.39 -5.69 10.62
N VAL A 219 -1.61 -5.58 9.54
CA VAL A 219 -2.09 -5.98 8.20
C VAL A 219 -2.49 -7.46 8.13
N PHE A 220 -1.76 -8.32 8.85
CA PHE A 220 -2.07 -9.74 8.95
C PHE A 220 -2.22 -10.15 10.42
N ALA A 221 -3.15 -11.08 10.70
CA ALA A 221 -3.33 -11.64 12.03
C ALA A 221 -2.01 -12.21 12.60
N SER A 222 -1.20 -12.87 11.76
CA SER A 222 0.10 -13.41 12.18
C SER A 222 1.08 -12.35 12.67
N ALA A 223 1.02 -11.13 12.14
CA ALA A 223 1.85 -10.02 12.62
C ALA A 223 1.37 -9.54 13.99
N PHE A 224 0.06 -9.48 14.20
CA PHE A 224 -0.52 -9.11 15.50
C PHE A 224 -0.22 -10.15 16.57
N LEU A 225 -0.32 -11.45 16.24
CA LEU A 225 0.07 -12.54 17.15
C LEU A 225 1.55 -12.48 17.54
N ARG A 226 2.44 -12.14 16.59
CA ARG A 226 3.86 -11.91 16.91
C ARG A 226 4.06 -10.74 17.87
N ALA A 227 3.26 -9.69 17.77
CA ALA A 227 3.35 -8.56 18.69
C ALA A 227 2.86 -8.90 20.10
N ILE A 228 1.79 -9.70 20.21
CA ILE A 228 1.35 -10.25 21.50
C ILE A 228 2.46 -11.10 22.09
N LYS A 229 3.07 -11.99 21.30
CA LYS A 229 4.20 -12.80 21.76
C LYS A 229 5.39 -11.94 22.21
N PHE A 230 5.70 -10.90 21.46
CA PHE A 230 6.74 -9.95 21.82
C PHE A 230 6.43 -9.24 23.13
N LEU A 231 5.17 -8.86 23.37
CA LEU A 231 4.76 -8.28 24.64
C LEU A 231 4.95 -9.27 25.81
N GLU A 232 4.62 -10.55 25.64
CA GLU A 232 4.89 -11.58 26.66
C GLU A 232 6.37 -11.66 27.05
N ASP A 233 7.26 -11.47 26.08
CA ASP A 233 8.70 -11.61 26.27
C ASP A 233 9.34 -10.33 26.84
N TYR A 234 8.79 -9.13 26.56
CA TYR A 234 9.40 -7.83 26.87
C TYR A 234 8.58 -6.93 27.83
N TRP A 235 7.43 -7.36 28.36
CA TRP A 235 6.56 -6.49 29.17
C TRP A 235 7.25 -5.88 30.39
N ASN A 236 8.16 -6.61 31.05
CA ASN A 236 8.89 -6.10 32.21
C ASN A 236 9.74 -4.88 31.84
N GLU A 237 10.42 -4.96 30.70
CA GLU A 237 11.28 -3.89 30.18
C GLU A 237 10.43 -2.69 29.74
N LEU A 238 9.34 -2.95 29.00
CA LEU A 238 8.38 -1.92 28.59
C LEU A 238 7.80 -1.18 29.80
N CYS A 239 7.37 -1.90 30.83
CA CYS A 239 6.88 -1.31 32.08
C CYS A 239 7.98 -0.53 32.82
N SER A 240 9.22 -1.00 32.77
CA SER A 240 10.37 -0.27 33.33
C SER A 240 10.58 1.05 32.62
N ASN A 241 10.63 1.06 31.28
CA ASN A 241 10.78 2.28 30.48
C ASN A 241 9.64 3.28 30.70
N ILE A 242 8.39 2.80 30.79
CA ILE A 242 7.24 3.67 31.09
C ILE A 242 7.39 4.29 32.49
N ARG A 243 7.82 3.52 33.48
CA ARG A 243 7.98 4.01 34.87
C ARG A 243 9.14 4.98 35.01
N SER A 244 10.26 4.72 34.35
CA SER A 244 11.46 5.56 34.42
C SER A 244 11.37 6.77 33.49
N GLY A 245 10.54 6.74 32.45
CA GLY A 245 10.52 7.73 31.38
C GLY A 245 11.76 7.66 30.46
N HIS A 246 12.49 6.55 30.47
CA HIS A 246 13.71 6.36 29.68
C HIS A 246 13.59 5.08 28.84
N VAL A 247 13.80 5.21 27.53
CA VAL A 247 13.87 4.06 26.61
C VAL A 247 15.16 3.28 26.84
N SER A 248 15.13 1.98 26.56
CA SER A 248 16.31 1.12 26.70
C SER A 248 17.43 1.48 25.73
N ASP A 249 18.69 1.41 26.19
CA ASP A 249 19.89 1.84 25.45
C ASP A 249 20.18 1.04 24.17
N TRP A 250 19.53 -0.12 23.98
CA TRP A 250 19.64 -0.90 22.74
C TRP A 250 18.74 -0.39 21.62
N ILE A 251 17.84 0.56 21.90
CA ILE A 251 17.17 1.37 20.89
C ILE A 251 18.15 2.46 20.45
N THR A 252 18.72 2.31 19.26
CA THR A 252 19.82 3.15 18.76
C THR A 252 19.42 4.12 17.67
N ASP A 253 18.26 3.88 17.05
CA ASP A 253 17.76 4.61 15.88
C ASP A 253 16.60 5.55 16.25
#